data_AF-A0A7M3SW54-F1
#
_entry.id   AF-A0A7M3SW54-F1
#
_cell.length_a   1.000
_cell.length_b   1.000
_cell.length_c   1.000
_cell.angle_alpha   90.00
_cell.angle_beta   90.00
_cell.angle_gamma   90.00
#
_symmetry.space_group_name_H-M   'P 1'
#
loop_
_entity.id
_entity.type
_entity.pdbx_description
1 polymer ?
#
loop_
_entity_poly.entity_id
_entity_poly.type
_entity_poly.pdbx_seq_one_letter_code
_entity_poly.pdbx_strand_id
1 'polypeptide(L)'
;MTTHSSATFSEPIAGQVNTVLGPVAPEALGVTLMHEHLVLRTWIDLHDRERWRRGGLGTPPSTPDELATWHAPVTAETLETLRAPASALRTMDANSLSPEDVLPELRAFASASGGTVVDFPPIEPRRDPRAVALLARATGLNIIVGTSYYTEAWHPPEIDECSAATLHRRMLDDIQVGMDGTDIRAGIVGETPADRLFTNGSENANARILRAAARTSAVSGAALSLHTDTFGRRAPGELHQALDLIAEEQPDLTRVIVGHVTAVDDNWQILRSTATSFLERGVTLEFDLIGKREWPLETTMSAVAALVQDGFGDQLLLSHDLFTKFDLQEWGGAGLLGVHEIAVPALRQRGVDQRNITQILVDTPRRLLTLIEP
;
A
#
# COMPACT_ATOMS: atom_id res chain seq x y z
N MET A 1 -34.51 27.57 16.11
CA MET A 1 -33.78 28.00 14.90
C MET A 1 -32.32 28.14 15.27
N THR A 2 -31.57 27.05 15.21
CA THR A 2 -30.13 26.99 15.46
C THR A 2 -29.46 26.94 14.09
N THR A 3 -28.86 28.06 13.72
CA THR A 3 -28.12 28.26 12.48
C THR A 3 -26.94 27.28 12.43
N HIS A 4 -27.00 26.32 11.52
CA HIS A 4 -25.82 25.54 11.13
C HIS A 4 -24.84 26.50 10.47
N SER A 5 -23.72 26.74 11.15
CA SER A 5 -22.56 27.41 10.57
C SER A 5 -22.08 26.52 9.43
N SER A 6 -22.24 26.97 8.19
CA SER A 6 -21.61 26.33 7.04
C SER A 6 -20.10 26.40 7.25
N ALA A 7 -19.48 25.27 7.55
CA ALA A 7 -18.04 25.16 7.43
C ALA A 7 -17.70 25.49 5.97
N THR A 8 -17.01 26.59 5.76
CA THR A 8 -16.40 26.92 4.48
C THR A 8 -15.36 25.84 4.20
N PHE A 9 -15.68 24.91 3.29
CA PHE A 9 -14.72 23.97 2.75
C PHE A 9 -13.53 24.77 2.21
N SER A 10 -12.31 24.49 2.67
CA SER A 10 -11.12 25.05 2.02
C SER A 10 -11.14 24.57 0.57
N GLU A 11 -10.93 25.47 -0.39
CA GLU A 11 -10.91 25.13 -1.83
C GLU A 11 -10.02 23.90 -2.10
N PRO A 12 -10.39 23.04 -3.06
CA PRO A 12 -9.63 21.85 -3.39
C PRO A 12 -8.19 22.22 -3.77
N ILE A 13 -7.25 21.48 -3.19
CA ILE A 13 -5.80 21.65 -3.31
C ILE A 13 -5.31 21.05 -4.65
N ALA A 14 -6.05 21.30 -5.74
CA ALA A 14 -5.69 20.79 -7.06
C ALA A 14 -4.30 21.31 -7.46
N GLY A 15 -3.49 20.42 -8.04
CA GLY A 15 -2.11 20.72 -8.44
C GLY A 15 -1.08 20.67 -7.30
N GLN A 16 -1.45 20.27 -6.08
CA GLN A 16 -0.49 20.00 -5.01
C GLN A 16 -0.57 18.55 -4.52
N VAL A 17 0.35 18.20 -3.63
CA VAL A 17 0.45 16.88 -2.99
C VAL A 17 0.26 17.04 -1.49
N ASN A 18 -0.71 16.36 -0.90
CA ASN A 18 -0.91 16.37 0.55
C ASN A 18 0.12 15.47 1.24
N THR A 19 0.99 16.06 2.07
CA THR A 19 1.87 15.32 3.00
C THR A 19 1.37 15.46 4.43
N VAL A 20 1.91 14.64 5.34
CA VAL A 20 1.62 14.75 6.79
C VAL A 20 2.07 16.06 7.44
N LEU A 21 2.91 16.85 6.75
CA LEU A 21 3.34 18.18 7.18
C LEU A 21 2.65 19.31 6.42
N GLY A 22 1.65 18.98 5.60
CA GLY A 22 0.90 19.91 4.77
C GLY A 22 1.19 19.76 3.28
N PRO A 23 0.50 20.53 2.43
CA PRO A 23 0.66 20.45 0.98
C PRO A 23 2.03 20.90 0.51
N VAL A 24 2.58 20.20 -0.49
CA VAL A 24 3.82 20.56 -1.19
C VAL A 24 3.61 20.62 -2.69
N ALA A 25 4.49 21.33 -3.40
CA ALA A 25 4.51 21.31 -4.86
C ALA A 25 4.90 19.91 -5.37
N PRO A 26 4.32 19.41 -6.47
CA PRO A 26 4.64 18.10 -7.02
C PRO A 26 6.14 17.89 -7.32
N GLU A 27 6.86 18.94 -7.69
CA GLU A 27 8.29 18.92 -7.97
C GLU A 27 9.15 18.64 -6.72
N ALA A 28 8.59 18.82 -5.52
CA ALA A 28 9.29 18.60 -4.25
C ALA A 28 9.37 17.12 -3.84
N LEU A 29 8.69 16.21 -4.55
CA LEU A 29 8.61 14.81 -4.15
C LEU A 29 9.93 14.04 -4.33
N GLY A 30 10.68 14.32 -5.40
CA GLY A 30 11.89 13.57 -5.72
C GLY A 30 11.64 12.07 -5.92
N VAL A 31 12.62 11.24 -5.58
CA VAL A 31 12.48 9.77 -5.63
C VAL A 31 11.46 9.33 -4.58
N THR A 32 10.46 8.57 -5.03
CA THR A 32 9.29 8.20 -4.23
C THR A 32 9.15 6.69 -4.12
N LEU A 33 8.95 6.19 -2.90
CA LEU A 33 8.47 4.84 -2.63
C LEU A 33 6.95 4.91 -2.43
N MET A 34 6.20 4.25 -3.32
CA MET A 34 4.76 4.44 -3.46
C MET A 34 3.91 3.53 -2.59
N HIS A 35 4.51 2.54 -1.92
CA HIS A 35 3.82 1.59 -1.06
C HIS A 35 4.73 1.07 0.06
N GLU A 36 4.56 1.60 1.27
CA GLU A 36 5.24 1.16 2.48
C GLU A 36 4.29 1.21 3.69
N HIS A 37 4.70 0.62 4.82
CA HIS A 37 4.03 0.78 6.10
C HIS A 37 5.02 1.17 7.21
N LEU A 38 4.78 2.31 7.86
CA LEU A 38 5.73 2.90 8.80
C LEU A 38 5.38 2.63 10.26
N VAL A 39 4.11 2.76 10.60
CA VAL A 39 3.60 2.51 11.95
C VAL A 39 2.42 1.57 11.82
N LEU A 40 2.67 0.29 12.06
CA LEU A 40 1.73 -0.77 11.71
C LEU A 40 1.66 -1.83 12.79
N ARG A 41 0.47 -2.40 12.95
CA ARG A 41 0.22 -3.56 13.78
C ARG A 41 -0.70 -4.51 13.02
N THR A 42 -0.18 -5.61 12.49
CA THR A 42 -0.99 -6.56 11.69
C THR A 42 -1.43 -7.78 12.48
N TRP A 43 -0.86 -8.04 13.66
CA TRP A 43 -1.24 -9.21 14.47
C TRP A 43 -2.66 -9.11 15.03
N ILE A 44 -3.37 -10.25 15.02
CA ILE A 44 -4.76 -10.37 15.50
C ILE A 44 -4.77 -10.81 16.97
N ASP A 45 -5.63 -10.21 17.79
CA ASP A 45 -5.84 -10.62 19.18
C ASP A 45 -6.20 -12.12 19.27
N LEU A 46 -5.57 -12.84 20.20
CA LEU A 46 -5.77 -14.30 20.38
C LEU A 46 -7.21 -14.68 20.74
N HIS A 47 -7.96 -13.75 21.33
CA HIS A 47 -9.35 -13.93 21.72
C HIS A 47 -10.34 -13.59 20.60
N ASP A 48 -9.90 -12.89 19.55
CA ASP A 48 -10.76 -12.52 18.41
C ASP A 48 -10.84 -13.65 17.37
N ARG A 49 -11.53 -14.73 17.75
CA ARG A 49 -11.68 -15.93 16.91
C ARG A 49 -12.32 -15.61 15.55
N GLU A 50 -13.15 -14.56 15.47
CA GLU A 50 -13.82 -14.19 14.24
C GLU A 50 -12.85 -13.55 13.24
N ARG A 51 -11.96 -12.65 13.68
CA ARG A 51 -10.92 -12.10 12.80
C ARG A 51 -9.95 -13.16 12.29
N TRP A 52 -9.55 -14.11 13.14
CA TRP A 52 -8.73 -15.26 12.72
C TRP A 52 -9.43 -16.10 11.64
N ARG A 53 -10.75 -16.32 11.79
CA ARG A 53 -11.58 -17.04 10.80
C ARG A 53 -11.68 -16.26 9.49
N ARG A 54 -12.00 -14.96 9.54
CA ARG A 54 -12.13 -14.07 8.36
C ARG A 54 -10.82 -13.95 7.60
N GLY A 55 -9.69 -13.85 8.31
CA GLY A 55 -8.36 -13.82 7.70
C GLY A 55 -7.87 -15.15 7.15
N GLY A 56 -8.56 -16.26 7.42
CA GLY A 56 -8.11 -17.59 7.00
C GLY A 56 -6.80 -18.01 7.69
N LEU A 57 -6.47 -17.44 8.86
CA LEU A 57 -5.21 -17.66 9.57
C LEU A 57 -5.22 -18.93 10.45
N GLY A 58 -6.29 -19.72 10.37
CA GLY A 58 -6.47 -20.95 11.15
C GLY A 58 -6.81 -20.67 12.61
N THR A 59 -6.37 -21.56 13.50
CA THR A 59 -6.61 -21.45 14.94
C THR A 59 -5.53 -20.59 15.61
N PRO A 60 -5.92 -19.60 16.44
CA PRO A 60 -4.96 -18.86 17.24
C PRO A 60 -4.03 -19.75 18.06
N PRO A 61 -2.76 -19.33 18.29
CA PRO A 61 -1.85 -19.91 19.28
C PRO A 61 -2.57 -20.29 20.57
N SER A 62 -2.39 -21.54 21.01
CA SER A 62 -3.13 -22.08 22.17
C SER A 62 -2.31 -22.99 23.07
N THR A 63 -1.24 -23.61 22.56
CA THR A 63 -0.31 -24.38 23.41
C THR A 63 0.66 -23.44 24.15
N PRO A 64 1.25 -23.85 25.28
CA PRO A 64 2.26 -23.04 25.98
C PRO A 64 3.42 -22.58 25.08
N ASP A 65 3.91 -23.45 24.20
CA ASP A 65 5.03 -23.13 23.29
C ASP A 65 4.61 -22.15 22.19
N GLU A 66 3.39 -22.29 21.65
CA GLU A 66 2.84 -21.35 20.69
C GLU A 66 2.62 -19.96 21.31
N LEU A 67 2.12 -19.89 22.54
CA LEU A 67 1.93 -18.64 23.27
C LEU A 67 3.26 -18.00 23.66
N ALA A 68 4.25 -18.80 24.04
CA ALA A 68 5.61 -18.31 24.29
C ALA A 68 6.21 -17.68 23.03
N THR A 69 6.04 -18.32 21.87
CA THR A 69 6.47 -17.78 20.57
C THR A 69 5.71 -16.51 20.20
N TRP A 70 4.39 -16.50 20.41
CA TRP A 70 3.53 -15.35 20.12
C TRP A 70 3.96 -14.06 20.82
N HIS A 71 4.36 -14.17 22.09
CA HIS A 71 4.79 -13.04 22.91
C HIS A 71 6.32 -12.79 22.88
N ALA A 72 7.10 -13.66 22.24
CA ALA A 72 8.55 -13.51 22.19
C ALA A 72 8.94 -12.33 21.29
N PRO A 73 9.95 -11.54 21.68
CA PRO A 73 10.54 -10.55 20.79
C PRO A 73 11.30 -11.22 19.65
N VAL A 74 11.46 -10.51 18.53
CA VAL A 74 12.41 -10.91 17.50
C VAL A 74 13.82 -10.74 18.06
N THR A 75 14.65 -11.76 17.87
CA THR A 75 16.07 -11.76 18.25
C THR A 75 16.88 -12.40 17.13
N ALA A 76 18.20 -12.17 17.12
CA ALA A 76 19.07 -12.79 16.14
C ALA A 76 19.01 -14.33 16.19
N GLU A 77 18.75 -14.90 17.37
CA GLU A 77 18.62 -16.35 17.57
C GLU A 77 17.29 -16.91 17.02
N THR A 78 16.20 -16.15 17.15
CA THR A 78 14.87 -16.59 16.73
C THR A 78 14.57 -16.27 15.26
N LEU A 79 15.28 -15.31 14.67
CA LEU A 79 15.01 -14.75 13.34
C LEU A 79 14.75 -15.79 12.24
N GLU A 80 15.68 -16.73 12.04
CA GLU A 80 15.56 -17.73 10.96
C GLU A 80 14.39 -18.70 11.18
N THR A 81 14.04 -18.96 12.44
CA THR A 81 12.86 -19.79 12.77
C THR A 81 11.57 -19.03 12.50
N LEU A 82 11.54 -17.74 12.81
CA LEU A 82 10.35 -16.90 12.67
C LEU A 82 10.06 -16.49 11.21
N ARG A 83 11.09 -16.49 10.35
CA ARG A 83 10.97 -16.21 8.91
C ARG A 83 10.28 -17.30 8.10
N ALA A 84 10.14 -18.52 8.64
CA ALA A 84 9.46 -19.56 7.89
C ALA A 84 7.98 -19.16 7.63
N PRO A 85 7.42 -19.39 6.43
CA PRO A 85 6.07 -18.92 6.09
C PRO A 85 4.95 -19.36 7.05
N ALA A 86 5.13 -20.49 7.76
CA ALA A 86 4.18 -20.98 8.76
C ALA A 86 4.27 -20.26 10.12
N SER A 87 5.37 -19.54 10.39
CA SER A 87 5.68 -18.85 11.66
C SER A 87 5.69 -17.32 11.56
N ALA A 88 5.73 -16.75 10.35
CA ALA A 88 5.77 -15.30 10.15
C ALA A 88 4.59 -14.57 10.82
N LEU A 89 3.40 -15.17 10.85
CA LEU A 89 2.21 -14.62 11.51
C LEU A 89 2.08 -14.99 13.00
N ARG A 90 3.10 -15.61 13.59
CA ARG A 90 3.04 -16.19 14.94
C ARG A 90 3.87 -15.44 15.97
N THR A 91 4.25 -14.20 15.71
CA THR A 91 4.81 -13.30 16.75
C THR A 91 4.17 -11.92 16.65
N MET A 92 3.82 -11.34 17.80
CA MET A 92 3.34 -9.97 17.85
C MET A 92 4.43 -8.99 17.43
N ASP A 93 5.66 -9.23 17.87
CA ASP A 93 6.78 -8.31 17.68
C ASP A 93 7.20 -8.21 16.21
N ALA A 94 7.28 -9.32 15.45
CA ALA A 94 7.63 -9.24 14.03
C ALA A 94 6.55 -8.55 13.18
N ASN A 95 5.29 -8.61 13.62
CA ASN A 95 4.12 -8.04 12.96
C ASN A 95 3.72 -6.68 13.56
N SER A 96 4.68 -6.01 14.20
CA SER A 96 4.54 -4.66 14.72
C SER A 96 5.72 -3.82 14.25
N LEU A 97 5.43 -2.64 13.73
CA LEU A 97 6.41 -1.62 13.38
C LEU A 97 6.10 -0.37 14.19
N SER A 98 7.06 0.05 14.99
CA SER A 98 7.02 1.30 15.74
C SER A 98 7.83 2.39 15.03
N PRO A 99 7.64 3.67 15.38
CA PRO A 99 8.49 4.75 14.89
C PRO A 99 9.99 4.52 15.14
N GLU A 100 10.36 3.82 16.21
CA GLU A 100 11.75 3.53 16.53
C GLU A 100 12.35 2.50 15.56
N ASP A 101 11.56 1.51 15.15
CA ASP A 101 11.99 0.47 14.21
C ASP A 101 12.25 1.05 12.81
N VAL A 102 11.39 1.97 12.34
CA VAL A 102 11.46 2.49 10.95
C VAL A 102 12.28 3.77 10.78
N LEU A 103 12.59 4.50 11.85
CA LEU A 103 13.36 5.73 11.75
C LEU A 103 14.77 5.53 11.14
N PRO A 104 15.53 4.46 11.46
CA PRO A 104 16.80 4.17 10.78
C PRO A 104 16.62 3.97 9.27
N GLU A 105 15.59 3.23 8.86
CA GLU A 105 15.27 2.97 7.44
C GLU A 105 14.98 4.26 6.68
N LEU A 106 14.14 5.12 7.25
CA LEU A 106 13.80 6.41 6.65
C LEU A 106 15.01 7.33 6.53
N ARG A 107 15.92 7.32 7.53
CA ARG A 107 17.17 8.09 7.46
C ARG A 107 18.13 7.54 6.40
N ALA A 108 18.20 6.22 6.24
CA ALA A 108 18.99 5.58 5.21
C ALA A 108 18.45 5.97 3.82
N PHE A 109 17.14 5.88 3.61
CA PHE A 109 16.47 6.31 2.37
C PHE A 109 16.71 7.79 2.05
N ALA A 110 16.51 8.69 3.03
CA ALA A 110 16.78 10.12 2.88
C ALA A 110 18.25 10.39 2.50
N SER A 111 19.19 9.67 3.13
CA SER A 111 20.63 9.78 2.84
C SER A 111 21.00 9.27 1.44
N ALA A 112 20.22 8.33 0.90
CA ALA A 112 20.35 7.81 -0.45
C ALA A 112 19.65 8.67 -1.54
N SER A 113 19.34 9.93 -1.23
CA SER A 113 18.59 10.86 -2.10
C SER A 113 17.12 10.49 -2.33
N GLY A 114 16.54 9.67 -1.44
CA GLY A 114 15.10 9.49 -1.34
C GLY A 114 14.39 10.78 -0.92
N GLY A 115 13.23 11.05 -1.51
CA GLY A 115 12.48 12.29 -1.27
C GLY A 115 11.11 12.07 -0.62
N THR A 116 10.41 10.99 -1.00
CA THR A 116 9.03 10.74 -0.54
C THR A 116 8.78 9.28 -0.22
N VAL A 117 7.97 9.03 0.82
CA VAL A 117 7.41 7.71 1.14
C VAL A 117 5.90 7.82 1.26
N VAL A 118 5.17 6.86 0.69
CA VAL A 118 3.73 6.71 0.86
C VAL A 118 3.47 5.60 1.86
N ASP A 119 2.80 5.95 2.95
CA ASP A 119 2.41 5.06 4.04
C ASP A 119 0.91 4.72 3.90
N PHE A 120 0.57 3.43 3.91
CA PHE A 120 -0.82 2.97 3.87
C PHE A 120 -1.26 2.38 5.21
N PRO A 121 -1.43 3.20 6.26
CA PRO A 121 -1.91 2.66 7.52
C PRO A 121 -3.43 2.48 7.39
N PRO A 122 -3.97 1.26 7.56
CA PRO A 122 -5.40 1.05 7.42
C PRO A 122 -6.15 1.81 8.52
N ILE A 123 -7.37 2.27 8.24
CA ILE A 123 -8.21 2.94 9.26
C ILE A 123 -8.32 2.06 10.52
N GLU A 124 -8.34 0.74 10.36
CA GLU A 124 -8.24 -0.24 11.44
C GLU A 124 -7.23 -1.36 11.12
N PRO A 125 -6.40 -1.83 12.09
CA PRO A 125 -6.40 -1.46 13.50
C PRO A 125 -5.68 -0.12 13.71
N ARG A 126 -6.46 0.89 14.14
CA ARG A 126 -6.15 2.32 14.31
C ARG A 126 -4.75 2.78 13.87
N ARG A 127 -4.69 3.53 12.77
CA ARG A 127 -3.51 4.31 12.34
C ARG A 127 -3.14 5.45 13.31
N ASP A 128 -1.88 5.89 13.26
CA ASP A 128 -1.37 7.04 14.03
C ASP A 128 -0.70 8.11 13.13
N PRO A 129 -1.48 9.03 12.55
CA PRO A 129 -0.94 10.10 11.71
C PRO A 129 0.02 11.04 12.45
N ARG A 130 -0.10 11.17 13.78
CA ARG A 130 0.79 12.04 14.58
C ARG A 130 2.18 11.44 14.66
N ALA A 131 2.28 10.13 14.85
CA ALA A 131 3.55 9.41 14.84
C ALA A 131 4.23 9.53 13.46
N VAL A 132 3.48 9.37 12.37
CA VAL A 132 4.02 9.54 11.01
C VAL A 132 4.51 10.97 10.76
N ALA A 133 3.78 11.98 11.23
CA ALA A 133 4.23 13.37 11.13
C ALA A 133 5.52 13.66 11.95
N LEU A 134 5.74 12.96 13.06
CA LEU A 134 7.00 13.04 13.80
C LEU A 134 8.16 12.42 13.01
N LEU A 135 7.93 11.29 12.33
CA LEU A 135 8.91 10.68 11.44
C LEU A 135 9.30 11.62 10.30
N ALA A 136 8.31 12.22 9.61
CA ALA A 136 8.55 13.19 8.55
C ALA A 136 9.41 14.37 9.01
N ARG A 137 9.11 14.95 10.19
CA ARG A 137 9.94 16.02 10.78
C ARG A 137 11.36 15.57 11.13
N ALA A 138 11.51 14.34 11.60
CA ALA A 138 12.80 13.81 12.05
C ALA A 138 13.73 13.45 10.89
N THR A 139 13.20 13.15 9.70
CA THR A 139 13.97 12.72 8.52
C THR A 139 14.05 13.78 7.44
N GLY A 140 13.11 14.73 7.39
CA GLY A 140 12.99 15.71 6.31
C GLY A 140 12.38 15.13 5.03
N LEU A 141 11.92 13.88 5.05
CA LEU A 141 11.19 13.27 3.94
C LEU A 141 9.78 13.85 3.85
N ASN A 142 9.26 13.92 2.62
CA ASN A 142 7.82 13.99 2.45
C ASN A 142 7.24 12.62 2.83
N ILE A 143 6.24 12.59 3.70
CA ILE A 143 5.49 11.36 3.97
C ILE A 143 4.02 11.63 3.64
N ILE A 144 3.46 10.79 2.79
CA ILE A 144 2.06 10.86 2.36
C ILE A 144 1.34 9.68 3.00
N VAL A 145 0.18 9.92 3.56
CA VAL A 145 -0.63 8.87 4.19
C VAL A 145 -1.87 8.57 3.36
N GLY A 146 -2.20 7.30 3.26
CA GLY A 146 -3.41 6.81 2.61
C GLY A 146 -4.66 6.87 3.49
N THR A 147 -5.81 6.72 2.86
CA THR A 147 -7.09 6.41 3.53
C THR A 147 -7.82 5.28 2.83
N SER A 148 -8.10 4.21 3.56
CA SER A 148 -9.07 3.18 3.18
C SER A 148 -9.32 2.22 4.34
N TYR A 149 -10.23 1.27 4.12
CA TYR A 149 -10.34 0.08 4.94
C TYR A 149 -9.58 -1.06 4.29
N TYR A 150 -9.06 -1.98 5.11
CA TYR A 150 -8.30 -3.13 4.62
C TYR A 150 -9.18 -4.36 4.44
N THR A 151 -8.58 -5.55 4.31
CA THR A 151 -9.29 -6.82 4.11
C THR A 151 -10.13 -7.25 5.33
N GLU A 152 -11.03 -8.22 5.11
CA GLU A 152 -12.08 -8.64 6.04
C GLU A 152 -11.61 -8.96 7.47
N ALA A 153 -10.38 -9.46 7.64
CA ALA A 153 -9.84 -9.78 8.96
C ALA A 153 -9.58 -8.53 9.82
N TRP A 154 -9.44 -7.36 9.20
CA TRP A 154 -9.17 -6.10 9.89
C TRP A 154 -10.37 -5.16 9.95
N HIS A 155 -11.50 -5.53 9.33
CA HIS A 155 -12.75 -4.76 9.41
C HIS A 155 -13.17 -4.53 10.88
N PRO A 156 -13.49 -3.30 11.27
CA PRO A 156 -14.21 -3.08 12.52
C PRO A 156 -15.66 -3.61 12.40
N PRO A 157 -16.30 -4.00 13.52
CA PRO A 157 -17.59 -4.69 13.51
C PRO A 157 -18.70 -3.96 12.73
N GLU A 158 -18.66 -2.63 12.70
CA GLU A 158 -19.66 -1.81 12.01
C GLU A 158 -19.58 -1.84 10.48
N ILE A 159 -18.50 -2.36 9.87
CA ILE A 159 -18.35 -2.38 8.40
C ILE A 159 -19.41 -3.25 7.73
N ASP A 160 -19.84 -4.31 8.40
CA ASP A 160 -20.85 -5.22 7.85
C ASP A 160 -22.21 -4.50 7.66
N GLU A 161 -22.46 -3.45 8.45
CA GLU A 161 -23.69 -2.64 8.42
C GLU A 161 -23.50 -1.27 7.72
N CYS A 162 -22.26 -0.86 7.44
CA CYS A 162 -21.97 0.42 6.82
C CYS A 162 -22.30 0.44 5.32
N SER A 163 -22.97 1.51 4.89
CA SER A 163 -23.23 1.79 3.48
C SER A 163 -21.96 2.29 2.77
N ALA A 164 -21.82 2.02 1.47
CA ALA A 164 -20.74 2.58 0.65
C ALA A 164 -20.69 4.12 0.69
N ALA A 165 -21.84 4.80 0.80
CA ALA A 165 -21.90 6.26 0.93
C ALA A 165 -21.30 6.76 2.25
N THR A 166 -21.49 6.01 3.35
CA THR A 166 -20.88 6.33 4.65
C THR A 166 -19.37 6.13 4.59
N LEU A 167 -18.91 5.03 4.01
CA LEU A 167 -17.48 4.73 3.85
C LEU A 167 -16.80 5.80 2.99
N HIS A 168 -17.42 6.16 1.86
CA HIS A 168 -16.95 7.23 0.97
C HIS A 168 -16.80 8.56 1.72
N ARG A 169 -17.81 8.95 2.51
CA ARG A 169 -17.73 10.21 3.28
C ARG A 169 -16.56 10.21 4.25
N ARG A 170 -16.29 9.10 4.94
CA ARG A 170 -15.16 8.98 5.87
C ARG A 170 -13.81 9.14 5.16
N MET A 171 -13.63 8.44 4.03
CA MET A 171 -12.41 8.56 3.23
C MET A 171 -12.25 9.96 2.63
N LEU A 172 -13.35 10.59 2.20
CA LEU A 172 -13.33 11.95 1.67
C LEU A 172 -13.00 12.99 2.74
N ASP A 173 -13.54 12.84 3.96
CA ASP A 173 -13.22 13.70 5.10
C ASP A 173 -11.72 13.62 5.46
N ASP A 174 -11.11 12.44 5.39
CA ASP A 174 -9.66 12.29 5.60
C ASP A 174 -8.83 13.09 4.59
N ILE A 175 -9.28 13.20 3.34
CA ILE A 175 -8.58 13.95 2.29
C ILE A 175 -8.84 15.46 2.42
N GLN A 176 -10.08 15.87 2.70
CA GLN A 176 -10.49 17.27 2.65
C GLN A 176 -10.33 18.01 3.97
N VAL A 177 -10.50 17.33 5.10
CA VAL A 177 -10.53 17.90 6.44
C VAL A 177 -9.34 17.44 7.26
N GLY A 178 -9.16 16.13 7.38
CA GLY A 178 -8.07 15.50 8.12
C GLY A 178 -8.52 14.26 8.89
N MET A 179 -7.55 13.43 9.28
CA MET A 179 -7.80 12.12 9.87
C MET A 179 -7.64 12.08 11.40
N ASP A 180 -8.40 11.20 12.05
CA ASP A 180 -8.22 10.79 13.46
C ASP A 180 -8.09 11.95 14.48
N GLY A 181 -8.89 13.00 14.28
CA GLY A 181 -8.90 14.19 15.14
C GLY A 181 -7.66 15.07 14.99
N THR A 182 -7.02 15.01 13.83
CA THR A 182 -5.93 15.91 13.40
C THR A 182 -6.36 16.70 12.16
N ASP A 183 -5.55 17.68 11.77
CA ASP A 183 -5.62 18.41 10.50
C ASP A 183 -4.74 17.79 9.40
N ILE A 184 -4.17 16.61 9.66
CA ILE A 184 -3.35 15.85 8.71
C ILE A 184 -4.28 15.23 7.69
N ARG A 185 -4.06 15.55 6.41
CA ARG A 185 -4.91 15.09 5.30
C ARG A 185 -4.26 13.93 4.56
N ALA A 186 -5.08 12.97 4.14
CA ALA A 186 -4.66 11.92 3.22
C ALA A 186 -4.30 12.50 1.85
N GLY A 187 -3.30 11.91 1.20
CA GLY A 187 -2.89 12.28 -0.16
C GLY A 187 -3.27 11.25 -1.24
N ILE A 188 -3.73 10.07 -0.82
CA ILE A 188 -4.08 8.96 -1.71
C ILE A 188 -5.18 8.11 -1.05
N VAL A 189 -6.03 7.46 -1.85
CA VAL A 189 -7.00 6.47 -1.36
C VAL A 189 -6.35 5.10 -1.41
N GLY A 190 -6.26 4.39 -0.30
CA GLY A 190 -5.62 3.06 -0.25
C GLY A 190 -5.02 2.71 1.12
N GLU A 191 -4.46 1.51 1.25
CA GLU A 191 -4.53 0.41 0.28
C GLU A 191 -5.91 -0.28 0.37
N THR A 192 -6.60 -0.41 -0.77
CA THR A 192 -8.01 -0.86 -0.80
C THR A 192 -8.12 -2.30 -1.27
N PRO A 193 -8.84 -3.21 -0.57
CA PRO A 193 -8.96 -4.60 -0.99
C PRO A 193 -9.64 -4.73 -2.36
N ALA A 194 -8.97 -5.40 -3.30
CA ALA A 194 -9.50 -5.71 -4.63
C ALA A 194 -9.83 -7.20 -4.84
N ASP A 195 -9.66 -8.04 -3.82
CA ASP A 195 -9.98 -9.47 -3.85
C ASP A 195 -11.16 -9.85 -2.95
N ARG A 196 -11.71 -11.06 -3.20
CA ARG A 196 -12.78 -11.67 -2.40
C ARG A 196 -13.99 -10.75 -2.27
N LEU A 197 -14.38 -10.11 -3.38
CA LEU A 197 -15.44 -9.09 -3.43
C LEU A 197 -16.86 -9.68 -3.33
N PHE A 198 -17.00 -10.98 -3.49
CA PHE A 198 -18.29 -11.67 -3.52
C PHE A 198 -18.35 -12.78 -2.48
N THR A 199 -19.51 -12.90 -1.83
CA THR A 199 -19.85 -14.03 -0.95
C THR A 199 -21.19 -14.58 -1.40
N ASN A 200 -21.25 -15.88 -1.71
CA ASN A 200 -22.45 -16.54 -2.25
C ASN A 200 -23.05 -15.82 -3.47
N GLY A 201 -22.20 -15.27 -4.34
CA GLY A 201 -22.62 -14.59 -5.58
C GLY A 201 -23.13 -13.16 -5.40
N SER A 202 -23.07 -12.60 -4.19
CA SER A 202 -23.44 -11.20 -3.92
C SER A 202 -22.24 -10.40 -3.44
N GLU A 203 -22.20 -9.11 -3.78
CA GLU A 203 -21.18 -8.17 -3.29
C GLU A 203 -21.15 -8.12 -1.76
N ASN A 204 -19.97 -8.23 -1.17
CA ASN A 204 -19.76 -8.23 0.27
C ASN A 204 -19.17 -6.90 0.78
N ALA A 205 -18.62 -6.89 1.99
CA ALA A 205 -18.02 -5.70 2.58
C ALA A 205 -16.83 -5.16 1.78
N ASN A 206 -15.95 -6.01 1.24
CA ASN A 206 -14.81 -5.58 0.42
C ASN A 206 -15.30 -4.87 -0.85
N ALA A 207 -16.33 -5.38 -1.51
CA ALA A 207 -16.94 -4.71 -2.68
C ALA A 207 -17.50 -3.32 -2.33
N ARG A 208 -18.17 -3.19 -1.17
CA ARG A 208 -18.67 -1.88 -0.70
C ARG A 208 -17.53 -0.90 -0.41
N ILE A 209 -16.44 -1.38 0.19
CA ILE A 209 -15.22 -0.59 0.44
C ILE A 209 -14.60 -0.15 -0.89
N LEU A 210 -14.45 -1.07 -1.85
CA LEU A 210 -13.88 -0.80 -3.17
C LEU A 210 -14.67 0.27 -3.93
N ARG A 211 -16.00 0.15 -3.96
CA ARG A 211 -16.88 1.17 -4.58
C ARG A 211 -16.77 2.52 -3.88
N ALA A 212 -16.73 2.53 -2.55
CA ALA A 212 -16.54 3.76 -1.78
C ALA A 212 -15.20 4.44 -2.06
N ALA A 213 -14.12 3.65 -2.17
CA ALA A 213 -12.78 4.12 -2.49
C ALA A 213 -12.70 4.68 -3.92
N ALA A 214 -13.26 3.97 -4.90
CA ALA A 214 -13.36 4.42 -6.29
C ALA A 214 -14.11 5.75 -6.42
N ARG A 215 -15.26 5.87 -5.76
CA ARG A 215 -16.01 7.13 -5.70
C ARG A 215 -15.23 8.24 -5.02
N THR A 216 -14.46 7.92 -3.98
CA THR A 216 -13.63 8.90 -3.27
C THR A 216 -12.51 9.42 -4.19
N SER A 217 -11.85 8.53 -4.93
CA SER A 217 -10.86 8.92 -5.93
C SER A 217 -11.47 9.83 -7.00
N ALA A 218 -12.63 9.45 -7.57
CA ALA A 218 -13.34 10.25 -8.56
C ALA A 218 -13.69 11.67 -8.05
N VAL A 219 -14.19 11.78 -6.81
CA VAL A 219 -14.66 13.07 -6.25
C VAL A 219 -13.52 13.93 -5.70
N SER A 220 -12.41 13.34 -5.26
CA SER A 220 -11.30 14.08 -4.63
C SER A 220 -10.13 14.37 -5.57
N GLY A 221 -10.05 13.68 -6.71
CA GLY A 221 -8.89 13.71 -7.60
C GLY A 221 -7.66 12.95 -7.09
N ALA A 222 -7.74 12.32 -5.90
CA ALA A 222 -6.68 11.47 -5.38
C ALA A 222 -6.58 10.16 -6.18
N ALA A 223 -5.36 9.64 -6.35
CA ALA A 223 -5.18 8.29 -6.89
C ALA A 223 -5.79 7.22 -5.97
N LEU A 224 -6.07 6.04 -6.54
CA LEU A 224 -6.59 4.88 -5.82
C LEU A 224 -5.56 3.76 -5.89
N SER A 225 -5.00 3.35 -4.75
CA SER A 225 -4.15 2.17 -4.62
C SER A 225 -4.94 0.95 -4.12
N LEU A 226 -4.73 -0.16 -4.80
CA LEU A 226 -5.41 -1.43 -4.56
C LEU A 226 -4.45 -2.46 -3.98
N HIS A 227 -4.91 -3.12 -2.92
CA HIS A 227 -4.33 -4.33 -2.37
C HIS A 227 -4.83 -5.56 -3.14
N THR A 228 -3.91 -6.46 -3.53
CA THR A 228 -4.28 -7.78 -4.03
C THR A 228 -3.42 -8.96 -3.56
N ASP A 229 -4.07 -10.04 -3.16
CA ASP A 229 -3.46 -11.32 -2.75
C ASP A 229 -3.05 -12.21 -3.95
N THR A 230 -3.57 -11.92 -5.15
CA THR A 230 -3.73 -12.94 -6.20
C THR A 230 -3.07 -12.60 -7.53
N PHE A 231 -2.34 -11.49 -7.65
CA PHE A 231 -1.72 -11.09 -8.92
C PHE A 231 -0.90 -12.25 -9.51
N GLY A 232 -1.36 -12.79 -10.64
CA GLY A 232 -0.79 -13.96 -11.31
C GLY A 232 -0.97 -15.32 -10.61
N ARG A 233 -1.34 -15.38 -9.32
CA ARG A 233 -1.33 -16.62 -8.53
C ARG A 233 -2.63 -17.42 -8.63
N ARG A 234 -3.84 -16.82 -8.71
CA ARG A 234 -5.10 -17.62 -8.64
C ARG A 234 -6.36 -17.16 -9.39
N ALA A 235 -6.50 -15.95 -9.92
CA ALA A 235 -7.58 -15.60 -10.87
C ALA A 235 -7.44 -14.14 -11.33
N PRO A 236 -6.67 -13.81 -12.39
CA PRO A 236 -6.63 -12.44 -12.90
C PRO A 236 -8.04 -11.91 -13.26
N GLY A 237 -8.99 -12.81 -13.53
CA GLY A 237 -10.40 -12.49 -13.73
C GLY A 237 -11.06 -11.79 -12.54
N GLU A 238 -10.72 -12.13 -11.29
CA GLU A 238 -11.29 -11.44 -10.11
C GLU A 238 -10.81 -9.99 -10.05
N LEU A 239 -9.54 -9.75 -10.33
CA LEU A 239 -8.99 -8.40 -10.37
C LEU A 239 -9.52 -7.59 -11.57
N HIS A 240 -9.73 -8.23 -12.73
CA HIS A 240 -10.43 -7.58 -13.84
C HIS A 240 -11.87 -7.21 -13.45
N GLN A 241 -12.57 -8.06 -12.70
CA GLN A 241 -13.90 -7.78 -12.17
C GLN A 241 -13.86 -6.63 -11.14
N ALA A 242 -12.83 -6.54 -10.30
CA ALA A 242 -12.63 -5.42 -9.40
C ALA A 242 -12.52 -4.09 -10.17
N LEU A 243 -11.73 -4.07 -11.24
CA LEU A 243 -11.61 -2.90 -12.13
C LEU A 243 -12.92 -2.56 -12.85
N ASP A 244 -13.78 -3.55 -13.15
CA ASP A 244 -15.13 -3.29 -13.70
C ASP A 244 -16.01 -2.57 -12.67
N LEU A 245 -16.01 -3.02 -11.41
CA LEU A 245 -16.75 -2.36 -10.32
C LEU A 245 -16.22 -0.94 -10.04
N ILE A 246 -14.90 -0.73 -10.13
CA ILE A 246 -14.29 0.60 -10.01
C ILE A 246 -14.78 1.50 -11.15
N ALA A 247 -14.79 1.02 -12.40
CA ALA A 247 -15.20 1.81 -13.56
C ALA A 247 -16.67 2.27 -13.47
N GLU A 248 -17.55 1.50 -12.82
CA GLU A 248 -18.95 1.90 -12.57
C GLU A 248 -19.06 3.17 -11.70
N GLU A 249 -18.08 3.42 -10.82
CA GLU A 249 -18.00 4.64 -10.00
C GLU A 249 -17.31 5.80 -10.73
N GLN A 250 -16.89 5.59 -11.98
CA GLN A 250 -16.35 6.58 -12.92
C GLN A 250 -15.10 7.37 -12.45
N PRO A 251 -14.09 6.77 -11.78
CA PRO A 251 -12.81 7.45 -11.59
C PRO A 251 -12.01 7.48 -12.90
N ASP A 252 -10.97 8.31 -12.94
CA ASP A 252 -9.91 8.19 -13.95
C ASP A 252 -9.08 6.92 -13.70
N LEU A 253 -9.27 5.89 -14.54
CA LEU A 253 -8.56 4.62 -14.42
C LEU A 253 -7.03 4.77 -14.53
N THR A 254 -6.52 5.83 -15.16
CA THR A 254 -5.08 6.08 -15.24
C THR A 254 -4.44 6.45 -13.90
N ARG A 255 -5.28 6.69 -12.89
CA ARG A 255 -4.92 7.00 -11.51
C ARG A 255 -5.24 5.86 -10.54
N VAL A 256 -5.66 4.71 -11.07
CA VAL A 256 -5.81 3.47 -10.31
C VAL A 256 -4.48 2.70 -10.35
N ILE A 257 -4.00 2.31 -9.18
CA ILE A 257 -2.76 1.57 -8.97
C ILE A 257 -3.14 0.18 -8.49
N VAL A 258 -2.63 -0.84 -9.18
CA VAL A 258 -2.73 -2.24 -8.76
C VAL A 258 -1.40 -2.62 -8.10
N GLY A 259 -1.42 -2.83 -6.78
CA GLY A 259 -0.26 -3.26 -6.00
C GLY A 259 0.01 -4.77 -6.09
N HIS A 260 1.05 -5.20 -5.37
CA HIS A 260 1.43 -6.61 -5.18
C HIS A 260 1.68 -7.38 -6.50
N VAL A 261 2.10 -6.65 -7.53
CA VAL A 261 2.45 -7.21 -8.82
C VAL A 261 3.82 -7.87 -8.72
N THR A 262 3.87 -9.19 -8.89
CA THR A 262 5.13 -9.93 -8.85
C THR A 262 5.02 -11.24 -9.62
N ALA A 263 6.17 -11.82 -9.97
CA ALA A 263 6.19 -13.13 -10.59
C ALA A 263 5.87 -14.20 -9.55
N VAL A 264 5.12 -15.20 -9.98
CA VAL A 264 4.65 -16.27 -9.10
C VAL A 264 5.36 -17.60 -9.31
N ASP A 265 5.96 -17.73 -10.47
CA ASP A 265 6.81 -18.80 -10.95
C ASP A 265 8.02 -18.16 -11.64
N ASP A 266 8.95 -18.98 -12.14
CA ASP A 266 10.14 -18.49 -12.86
C ASP A 266 9.84 -18.18 -14.34
N ASN A 267 8.64 -17.69 -14.66
CA ASN A 267 8.23 -17.35 -16.02
C ASN A 267 7.78 -15.89 -16.15
N TRP A 268 8.74 -15.03 -16.50
CA TRP A 268 8.49 -13.60 -16.66
C TRP A 268 7.55 -13.27 -17.83
N GLN A 269 7.42 -14.15 -18.83
CA GLN A 269 6.52 -13.93 -19.97
C GLN A 269 5.04 -14.02 -19.56
N ILE A 270 4.69 -14.90 -18.62
CA ILE A 270 3.33 -14.99 -18.08
C ILE A 270 3.00 -13.72 -17.29
N LEU A 271 3.93 -13.27 -16.44
CA LEU A 271 3.78 -12.01 -15.71
C LEU A 271 3.61 -10.84 -16.68
N ARG A 272 4.48 -10.72 -17.69
CA ARG A 272 4.36 -9.68 -18.73
C ARG A 272 2.98 -9.71 -19.40
N SER A 273 2.54 -10.86 -19.91
CA SER A 273 1.25 -10.96 -20.60
C SER A 273 0.07 -10.58 -19.71
N THR A 274 0.11 -10.99 -18.43
CA THR A 274 -0.93 -10.65 -17.44
C THR A 274 -0.89 -9.17 -17.10
N ALA A 275 0.30 -8.62 -16.88
CA ALA A 275 0.50 -7.19 -16.64
C ALA A 275 0.00 -6.34 -17.82
N THR A 276 0.32 -6.74 -19.06
CA THR A 276 -0.15 -6.05 -20.27
C THR A 276 -1.68 -5.97 -20.33
N SER A 277 -2.42 -7.02 -19.98
CA SER A 277 -3.89 -6.96 -20.02
C SER A 277 -4.49 -5.96 -19.02
N PHE A 278 -3.80 -5.67 -17.92
CA PHE A 278 -4.19 -4.60 -16.99
C PHE A 278 -3.74 -3.24 -17.48
N LEU A 279 -2.49 -3.10 -17.94
CA LEU A 279 -1.93 -1.85 -18.46
C LEU A 279 -2.73 -1.31 -19.65
N GLU A 280 -3.25 -2.19 -20.52
CA GLU A 280 -4.13 -1.83 -21.65
C GLU A 280 -5.49 -1.24 -21.20
N ARG A 281 -5.91 -1.47 -19.95
CA ARG A 281 -7.06 -0.79 -19.35
C ARG A 281 -6.74 0.61 -18.82
N GLY A 282 -5.46 1.00 -18.86
CA GLY A 282 -4.96 2.32 -18.44
C GLY A 282 -4.43 2.38 -17.01
N VAL A 283 -4.58 1.34 -16.19
CA VAL A 283 -4.13 1.37 -14.78
C VAL A 283 -2.60 1.41 -14.67
N THR A 284 -2.10 1.88 -13.54
CA THR A 284 -0.68 1.77 -13.16
C THR A 284 -0.47 0.46 -12.39
N LEU A 285 0.62 -0.25 -12.66
CA LEU A 285 1.01 -1.46 -11.94
C LEU A 285 2.17 -1.16 -10.99
N GLU A 286 2.07 -1.64 -9.77
CA GLU A 286 3.08 -1.46 -8.74
C GLU A 286 3.71 -2.78 -8.33
N PHE A 287 5.02 -2.89 -8.55
CA PHE A 287 5.84 -4.01 -8.15
C PHE A 287 6.45 -3.68 -6.79
N ASP A 288 5.66 -3.84 -5.75
CA ASP A 288 5.97 -3.44 -4.38
C ASP A 288 6.56 -4.56 -3.51
N LEU A 289 6.92 -5.72 -4.05
CA LEU A 289 7.47 -6.84 -3.24
C LEU A 289 8.99 -6.96 -3.36
N ILE A 290 9.70 -5.85 -3.64
CA ILE A 290 11.15 -5.84 -3.85
C ILE A 290 11.89 -6.12 -2.55
N GLY A 291 12.78 -7.12 -2.58
CA GLY A 291 13.61 -7.49 -1.43
C GLY A 291 13.00 -8.58 -0.54
N LYS A 292 11.74 -8.94 -0.77
CA LYS A 292 11.09 -10.07 -0.09
C LYS A 292 11.59 -11.40 -0.65
N ARG A 293 12.09 -12.28 0.23
CA ARG A 293 12.84 -13.50 -0.14
C ARG A 293 11.98 -14.58 -0.78
N GLU A 294 10.68 -14.52 -0.54
CA GLU A 294 9.70 -15.49 -1.00
C GLU A 294 9.36 -15.28 -2.49
N TRP A 295 9.76 -14.15 -3.06
CA TRP A 295 9.36 -13.71 -4.38
C TRP A 295 10.54 -13.70 -5.37
N PRO A 296 10.33 -14.18 -6.61
CA PRO A 296 11.38 -14.28 -7.63
C PRO A 296 11.69 -12.91 -8.23
N LEU A 297 12.56 -12.15 -7.56
CA LEU A 297 13.00 -10.82 -7.98
C LEU A 297 13.52 -10.79 -9.42
N GLU A 298 14.44 -11.67 -9.81
CA GLU A 298 15.06 -11.64 -11.14
C GLU A 298 14.03 -11.87 -12.26
N THR A 299 13.04 -12.74 -12.01
CA THR A 299 11.92 -12.98 -12.93
C THR A 299 11.05 -11.73 -13.03
N THR A 300 10.72 -11.12 -11.89
CA THR A 300 9.94 -9.88 -11.83
C THR A 300 10.64 -8.73 -12.57
N MET A 301 11.94 -8.51 -12.33
CA MET A 301 12.71 -7.47 -13.02
C MET A 301 12.86 -7.71 -14.52
N SER A 302 12.84 -8.98 -14.96
CA SER A 302 12.81 -9.31 -16.38
C SER A 302 11.49 -8.92 -17.04
N ALA A 303 10.36 -9.13 -16.34
CA ALA A 303 9.06 -8.68 -16.82
C ALA A 303 8.97 -7.15 -16.84
N VAL A 304 9.40 -6.46 -15.78
CA VAL A 304 9.43 -4.99 -15.72
C VAL A 304 10.25 -4.41 -16.87
N ALA A 305 11.47 -4.93 -17.10
CA ALA A 305 12.31 -4.45 -18.20
C ALA A 305 11.65 -4.66 -19.58
N ALA A 306 10.96 -5.79 -19.78
CA ALA A 306 10.23 -6.05 -21.01
C ALA A 306 9.00 -5.14 -21.18
N LEU A 307 8.26 -4.84 -20.10
CA LEU A 307 7.13 -3.89 -20.13
C LEU A 307 7.60 -2.46 -20.44
N VAL A 308 8.77 -2.06 -19.94
CA VAL A 308 9.39 -0.79 -20.33
C VAL A 308 9.72 -0.77 -21.82
N GLN A 309 10.28 -1.86 -22.36
CA GLN A 309 10.56 -1.98 -23.80
C GLN A 309 9.28 -1.94 -24.65
N ASP A 310 8.16 -2.41 -24.11
CA ASP A 310 6.84 -2.34 -24.75
C ASP A 310 6.20 -0.95 -24.69
N GLY A 311 6.79 0.00 -23.96
CA GLY A 311 6.34 1.37 -23.88
C GLY A 311 5.44 1.70 -22.68
N PHE A 312 5.33 0.81 -21.69
CA PHE A 312 4.48 1.01 -20.51
C PHE A 312 5.19 1.70 -19.32
N GLY A 313 6.40 2.24 -19.50
CA GLY A 313 7.23 2.72 -18.39
C GLY A 313 6.61 3.81 -17.50
N ASP A 314 5.65 4.59 -18.01
CA ASP A 314 4.90 5.62 -17.28
C ASP A 314 3.68 5.09 -16.48
N GLN A 315 3.42 3.79 -16.60
CA GLN A 315 2.41 3.04 -15.86
C GLN A 315 3.02 2.01 -14.91
N LEU A 316 4.32 2.09 -14.59
CA LEU A 316 4.99 1.20 -13.64
C LEU A 316 5.49 1.95 -12.41
N LEU A 317 5.40 1.30 -11.25
CA LEU A 317 5.92 1.72 -9.95
C LEU A 317 6.73 0.59 -9.30
N LEU A 318 7.64 0.95 -8.38
CA LEU A 318 8.43 0.01 -7.58
C LEU A 318 8.39 0.45 -6.11
N SER A 319 8.21 -0.51 -5.19
CA SER A 319 8.30 -0.30 -3.73
C SER A 319 8.70 -1.60 -3.03
N HIS A 320 8.62 -1.64 -1.70
CA HIS A 320 9.04 -2.80 -0.90
C HIS A 320 7.93 -3.45 -0.08
N ASP A 321 6.81 -2.73 0.13
CA ASP A 321 5.75 -3.18 1.02
C ASP A 321 6.38 -3.56 2.37
N LEU A 322 7.16 -2.64 2.95
CA LEU A 322 7.74 -2.84 4.27
C LEU A 322 6.61 -2.91 5.28
N PHE A 323 6.36 -4.07 5.89
CA PHE A 323 5.25 -4.26 6.84
C PHE A 323 5.58 -5.14 8.07
N THR A 324 6.76 -5.78 8.08
CA THR A 324 7.26 -6.59 9.20
C THR A 324 8.66 -6.21 9.62
N LYS A 325 9.07 -6.60 10.83
CA LYS A 325 10.48 -6.46 11.25
C LYS A 325 11.45 -7.20 10.34
N PHE A 326 11.02 -8.27 9.66
CA PHE A 326 11.90 -9.04 8.77
C PHE A 326 12.31 -8.26 7.52
N ASP A 327 11.55 -7.22 7.16
CA ASP A 327 11.85 -6.34 6.04
C ASP A 327 12.95 -5.31 6.39
N LEU A 328 13.16 -5.01 7.67
CA LEU A 328 14.14 -4.04 8.15
C LEU A 328 15.59 -4.53 7.97
N GLN A 329 16.51 -3.61 7.68
CA GLN A 329 17.95 -3.89 7.54
C GLN A 329 18.56 -4.43 8.84
N GLU A 330 18.09 -3.97 10.00
CA GLU A 330 18.52 -4.47 11.31
C GLU A 330 18.37 -5.99 11.41
N TRP A 331 17.30 -6.52 10.83
CA TRP A 331 17.00 -7.94 10.82
C TRP A 331 17.48 -8.63 9.54
N GLY A 332 18.25 -7.96 8.69
CA GLY A 332 18.79 -8.49 7.44
C GLY A 332 17.78 -8.56 6.29
N GLY A 333 16.69 -7.77 6.36
CA GLY A 333 15.84 -7.47 5.22
C GLY A 333 16.48 -6.44 4.28
N ALA A 334 15.79 -6.11 3.19
CA ALA A 334 16.27 -5.14 2.21
C ALA A 334 16.13 -3.68 2.68
N GLY A 335 15.25 -3.43 3.65
CA GLY A 335 14.89 -2.10 4.11
C GLY A 335 14.29 -1.24 3.00
N LEU A 336 14.29 0.07 3.21
CA LEU A 336 13.82 1.05 2.22
C LEU A 336 14.84 1.35 1.10
N LEU A 337 15.95 0.61 1.06
CA LEU A 337 16.98 0.73 0.03
C LEU A 337 16.90 -0.36 -1.04
N GLY A 338 16.03 -1.37 -0.89
CA GLY A 338 15.92 -2.48 -1.85
C GLY A 338 15.69 -2.03 -3.30
N VAL A 339 14.85 -1.03 -3.53
CA VAL A 339 14.64 -0.46 -4.87
C VAL A 339 15.94 0.13 -5.43
N HIS A 340 16.73 0.84 -4.62
CA HIS A 340 17.97 1.50 -5.02
C HIS A 340 19.13 0.54 -5.23
N GLU A 341 19.28 -0.42 -4.32
CA GLU A 341 20.44 -1.30 -4.23
C GLU A 341 20.24 -2.61 -4.99
N ILE A 342 18.98 -2.99 -5.25
CA ILE A 342 18.63 -4.28 -5.83
C ILE A 342 17.89 -4.10 -7.16
N ALA A 343 16.70 -3.48 -7.15
CA ALA A 343 15.85 -3.40 -8.35
C ALA A 343 16.46 -2.53 -9.45
N VAL A 344 16.90 -1.31 -9.13
CA VAL A 344 17.50 -0.39 -10.12
C VAL A 344 18.75 -0.99 -10.80
N PRO A 345 19.73 -1.57 -10.07
CA PRO A 345 20.84 -2.29 -10.70
C PRO A 345 20.38 -3.45 -11.59
N ALA A 346 19.41 -4.25 -11.15
CA ALA A 346 18.88 -5.37 -11.92
C ALA A 346 18.20 -4.92 -13.23
N LEU A 347 17.48 -3.80 -13.21
CA LEU A 347 16.87 -3.19 -14.41
C LEU A 347 17.92 -2.61 -15.35
N ARG A 348 18.95 -1.94 -14.84
CA ARG A 348 20.06 -1.42 -15.65
C ARG A 348 20.80 -2.53 -16.38
N GLN A 349 21.06 -3.65 -15.70
CA GLN A 349 21.68 -4.84 -16.32
C GLN A 349 20.83 -5.41 -17.47
N ARG A 350 19.51 -5.19 -17.42
CA ARG A 350 18.54 -5.58 -18.46
C ARG A 350 18.32 -4.50 -19.53
N GLY A 351 19.09 -3.42 -19.50
CA GLY A 351 19.07 -2.37 -20.52
C GLY A 351 18.00 -1.29 -20.30
N VAL A 352 17.39 -1.22 -19.11
CA VAL A 352 16.52 -0.08 -18.75
C VAL A 352 17.39 1.14 -18.52
N ASP A 353 17.15 2.20 -19.29
CA ASP A 353 17.93 3.44 -19.22
C ASP A 353 17.53 4.33 -18.03
N GLN A 354 18.36 5.35 -17.77
CA GLN A 354 18.11 6.27 -16.66
C GLN A 354 16.80 7.05 -16.82
N ARG A 355 16.36 7.33 -18.06
CA ARG A 355 15.11 8.04 -18.31
C ARG A 355 13.93 7.23 -17.80
N ASN A 356 13.86 5.93 -18.12
CA ASN A 356 12.79 5.06 -17.64
C ASN A 356 12.87 4.83 -16.13
N ILE A 357 14.08 4.75 -15.55
CA ILE A 357 14.22 4.68 -14.09
C ILE A 357 13.66 5.95 -13.42
N THR A 358 13.98 7.13 -13.96
CA THR A 358 13.40 8.40 -13.47
C THR A 358 11.89 8.45 -13.67
N GLN A 359 11.38 7.94 -14.80
CA GLN A 359 9.95 7.86 -15.05
C GLN A 359 9.25 7.06 -13.93
N ILE A 360 9.75 5.86 -13.62
CA ILE A 360 9.17 4.95 -12.63
C ILE A 360 9.27 5.49 -11.20
N LEU A 361 10.41 6.10 -10.83
CA LEU A 361 10.69 6.49 -9.44
C LEU A 361 10.35 7.94 -9.10
N VAL A 362 10.10 8.79 -10.10
CA VAL A 362 9.87 10.24 -9.90
C VAL A 362 8.64 10.71 -10.66
N ASP A 363 8.58 10.48 -11.97
CA ASP A 363 7.56 11.12 -12.81
C ASP A 363 6.18 10.47 -12.66
N THR A 364 6.12 9.14 -12.60
CA THR A 364 4.89 8.37 -12.37
C THR A 364 4.33 8.62 -10.96
N PRO A 365 5.12 8.53 -9.86
CA PRO A 365 4.67 8.94 -8.52
C PRO A 365 4.15 10.37 -8.49
N ARG A 366 4.86 11.32 -9.09
CA ARG A 366 4.46 12.73 -9.14
C ARG A 366 3.12 12.92 -9.84
N ARG A 367 2.89 12.26 -10.97
CA ARG A 367 1.60 12.27 -11.67
C ARG A 367 0.47 11.76 -10.78
N LEU A 368 0.69 10.67 -10.05
CA LEU A 368 -0.34 9.99 -9.26
C LEU A 368 -0.65 10.70 -7.94
N LEU A 369 0.37 11.26 -7.27
CA LEU A 369 0.23 11.92 -5.97
C LEU A 369 -0.24 13.37 -6.08
N THR A 370 -0.14 13.99 -7.25
CA THR A 370 -0.70 15.33 -7.49
C THR A 370 -2.22 15.23 -7.55
N LEU A 371 -2.94 15.90 -6.65
CA LEU A 371 -4.40 15.95 -6.69
C LEU A 371 -4.88 16.71 -7.93
N ILE A 372 -5.89 16.18 -8.60
CA ILE A 372 -6.48 16.81 -9.79
C ILE A 372 -7.87 17.37 -9.49
N GLU A 373 -8.37 18.24 -10.36
CA GLU A 373 -9.79 18.57 -10.35
C GLU A 373 -10.60 17.34 -10.82
N PRO A 374 -11.72 17.00 -10.15
CA PRO A 374 -12.60 15.88 -10.51
C PRO A 374 -13.15 15.90 -11.93
#